data_AF-A0A7D5R8W8-F1
#
_entry.id   AF-A0A7D5R8W8-F1
#
_cell.length_a   1.000
_cell.length_b   1.000
_cell.length_c   1.000
_cell.angle_alpha   90.00
_cell.angle_beta   90.00
_cell.angle_gamma   90.00
#
_symmetry.space_group_name_H-M   'P 1'
#
loop_
_entity.id
_entity.type
_entity.pdbx_description
1 polymer ?
#
loop_
_entity_poly.entity_id
_entity_poly.type
_entity_poly.pdbx_seq_one_letter_code
_entity_poly.pdbx_strand_id
1 'polypeptide(L)'
;MYSVVLTELGISVFNDGKLDKAFPFSNAVKEYLLVKNKESKLNELVNYLAGTQRGFAVSDESLLAILKKFSIDCHLMESSELDTIQATKPQIIVDSGFASNLQDTLGKLREFALGLSSSKVTEVSQSPDLHIIQAINSLDEIDKIANGLSSRLREWYGLHFPELDNIIDSINGYAQIVMAGKRESLTKQIFEEAGFPESKVEMLSLISSKSRGGDISDINLAIVQSIAKQVLDFHELRKQLEEHVEAEMQEIAPNLSAILGTAVGARILGRAGSLKKMASLPASTIQVLGAEKALFRSLKTGSQPPKHGLLFQHAMVHAAPRWQRGKIARAVAAKAVIAARVDVYGEGLNQTLLEKLNIRVDEIGKKYENPTEKDMRPPPSFRREGGFGDKPRRGGDRRRGDRREGGDRRRGDRREGGDRRRGDRREGGDRREGGYRDNPRREGGDRREGGYRDNPRREGGDRREGGYRDNPRREGGDRREGGYRDNPRREDQNSNKKRKKFGRR
;
A
#
# COMPACT_ATOMS: atom_id res chain seq x y z
N MET A 1 -29.13 -46.40 10.22
CA MET A 1 -27.99 -45.86 9.46
C MET A 1 -27.23 -44.92 10.37
N TYR A 2 -25.89 -45.05 10.43
CA TYR A 2 -25.08 -44.24 11.32
C TYR A 2 -24.61 -42.96 10.63
N SER A 3 -24.82 -41.82 11.28
CA SER A 3 -24.40 -40.50 10.81
C SER A 3 -23.44 -39.85 11.83
N VAL A 4 -22.28 -39.42 11.35
CA VAL A 4 -21.26 -38.73 12.14
C VAL A 4 -21.28 -37.25 11.77
N VAL A 5 -21.70 -36.42 12.71
CA VAL A 5 -21.90 -34.98 12.54
C VAL A 5 -20.83 -34.20 13.28
N LEU A 6 -20.08 -33.37 12.56
CA LEU A 6 -19.13 -32.42 13.13
C LEU A 6 -19.85 -31.10 13.47
N THR A 7 -19.84 -30.73 14.74
CA THR A 7 -20.31 -29.41 15.22
C THR A 7 -19.11 -28.58 15.71
N GLU A 8 -19.33 -27.29 15.96
CA GLU A 8 -18.35 -26.37 16.55
C GLU A 8 -17.89 -26.81 17.96
N LEU A 9 -18.72 -27.55 18.69
CA LEU A 9 -18.51 -27.90 20.10
C LEU A 9 -18.11 -29.36 20.32
N GLY A 10 -18.15 -30.20 19.29
CA GLY A 10 -17.86 -31.62 19.39
C GLY A 10 -18.32 -32.43 18.17
N ILE A 11 -18.07 -33.73 18.22
CA ILE A 11 -18.50 -34.70 17.20
C ILE A 11 -19.58 -35.60 17.79
N SER A 12 -20.67 -35.77 17.06
CA SER A 12 -21.80 -36.61 17.49
C SER A 12 -22.05 -37.73 16.50
N VAL A 13 -22.26 -38.93 17.04
CA VAL A 13 -22.66 -40.13 16.31
C VAL A 13 -24.14 -40.37 16.58
N PHE A 14 -24.94 -40.37 15.52
CA PHE A 14 -26.36 -40.67 15.55
C PHE A 14 -26.61 -42.01 14.86
N ASN A 15 -27.60 -42.75 15.35
CA ASN A 15 -28.11 -43.97 14.75
C ASN A 15 -29.62 -43.81 14.52
N ASP A 16 -30.04 -43.80 13.25
CA ASP A 16 -31.44 -43.60 12.84
C ASP A 16 -32.10 -42.37 13.50
N GLY A 17 -31.35 -41.27 13.57
CA GLY A 17 -31.78 -39.98 14.12
C GLY A 17 -31.73 -39.85 15.65
N LYS A 18 -31.35 -40.90 16.39
CA LYS A 18 -31.12 -40.82 17.85
C LYS A 18 -29.63 -40.70 18.14
N LEU A 19 -29.26 -39.90 19.15
CA LEU A 19 -27.88 -39.84 19.62
C LEU A 19 -27.46 -41.22 20.15
N ASP A 20 -26.34 -41.74 19.63
CA ASP A 20 -25.70 -42.96 20.09
C ASP A 20 -24.51 -42.61 21.01
N LYS A 21 -23.66 -41.66 20.58
CA LYS A 21 -22.57 -41.11 21.40
C LYS A 21 -22.14 -39.72 20.98
N ALA A 22 -21.78 -38.88 21.95
CA ALA A 22 -21.23 -37.54 21.76
C ALA A 22 -19.80 -37.45 22.30
N PHE A 23 -18.94 -36.72 21.58
CA PHE A 23 -17.54 -36.45 21.90
C PHE A 23 -17.34 -34.92 21.98
N PRO A 24 -17.46 -34.31 23.17
CA PRO A 24 -17.31 -32.87 23.34
C PRO A 24 -15.84 -32.45 23.20
N PHE A 25 -15.60 -31.29 22.60
CA PHE A 25 -14.27 -30.69 22.54
C PHE A 25 -13.94 -29.97 23.85
N SER A 26 -12.72 -30.16 24.37
CA SER A 26 -12.24 -29.47 25.57
C SER A 26 -11.85 -28.01 25.28
N ASN A 27 -11.26 -27.76 24.10
CA ASN A 27 -11.10 -26.44 23.52
C ASN A 27 -11.72 -26.45 22.12
N ALA A 28 -12.99 -26.06 22.05
CA ALA A 28 -13.82 -26.07 20.85
C ALA A 28 -13.10 -25.48 19.61
N VAL A 29 -12.48 -24.31 19.74
CA VAL A 29 -11.80 -23.64 18.61
C VAL A 29 -10.56 -24.40 18.15
N LYS A 30 -9.67 -24.81 19.07
CA LYS A 30 -8.43 -25.51 18.71
C LYS A 30 -8.70 -26.89 18.12
N GLU A 31 -9.59 -27.66 18.74
CA GLU A 31 -9.91 -29.01 18.28
C GLU A 31 -10.68 -29.00 16.95
N TYR A 32 -11.62 -28.08 16.76
CA TYR A 32 -12.28 -27.88 15.48
C TYR A 32 -11.30 -27.51 14.36
N LEU A 33 -10.32 -26.62 14.63
CA LEU A 33 -9.25 -26.29 13.67
C LEU A 33 -8.37 -27.50 13.35
N LEU A 34 -7.97 -28.31 14.34
CA LEU A 34 -7.20 -29.53 14.11
C LEU A 34 -7.96 -30.58 13.27
N VAL A 35 -9.29 -30.68 13.45
CA VAL A 35 -10.15 -31.53 12.61
C VAL A 35 -10.21 -30.98 11.18
N LYS A 36 -10.43 -29.67 11.00
CA LYS A 36 -10.44 -29.02 9.67
C LYS A 36 -9.10 -29.11 8.94
N ASN A 37 -7.98 -29.05 9.66
CA ASN A 37 -6.63 -29.19 9.10
C ASN A 37 -6.23 -30.65 8.81
N LYS A 38 -7.08 -31.64 9.15
CA LYS A 38 -6.81 -33.08 8.98
C LYS A 38 -5.66 -33.63 9.85
N GLU A 39 -5.41 -32.96 10.99
CA GLU A 39 -4.32 -33.20 11.95
C GLU A 39 -4.80 -33.85 13.27
N SER A 40 -6.09 -33.74 13.60
CA SER A 40 -6.64 -34.34 14.82
C SER A 40 -6.59 -35.87 14.77
N LYS A 41 -6.13 -36.49 15.85
CA LYS A 41 -5.99 -37.95 15.97
C LYS A 41 -7.30 -38.68 16.30
N LEU A 42 -8.24 -38.00 16.96
CA LEU A 42 -9.60 -38.48 17.26
C LEU A 42 -9.70 -39.93 17.81
N ASN A 43 -8.71 -40.37 18.60
CA ASN A 43 -8.56 -41.78 19.01
C ASN A 43 -9.83 -42.39 19.62
N GLU A 44 -10.56 -41.65 20.46
CA GLU A 44 -11.77 -42.15 21.12
C GLU A 44 -12.94 -42.39 20.15
N LEU A 45 -13.09 -41.50 19.16
CA LEU A 45 -14.07 -41.64 18.08
C LEU A 45 -13.68 -42.81 17.18
N VAL A 46 -12.41 -42.90 16.78
CA VAL A 46 -11.89 -43.99 15.92
C VAL A 46 -12.09 -45.35 16.60
N ASN A 47 -11.71 -45.50 17.87
CA ASN A 47 -11.90 -46.74 18.64
C ASN A 47 -13.38 -47.11 18.78
N TYR A 48 -14.27 -46.12 18.93
CA TYR A 48 -15.71 -46.37 19.01
C TYR A 48 -16.29 -46.86 17.69
N LEU A 49 -16.01 -46.15 16.58
CA LEU A 49 -16.51 -46.49 15.25
C LEU A 49 -15.95 -47.84 14.74
N ALA A 50 -14.69 -48.16 15.07
CA ALA A 50 -14.07 -49.45 14.75
C ALA A 50 -14.78 -50.63 15.43
N GLY A 51 -15.37 -50.43 16.62
CA GLY A 51 -16.14 -51.44 17.33
C GLY A 51 -17.50 -51.77 16.69
N THR A 52 -18.05 -50.91 15.83
CA THR A 52 -19.43 -51.02 15.34
C THR A 52 -19.57 -51.73 13.99
N GLN A 53 -18.47 -51.94 13.25
CA GLN A 53 -18.39 -52.67 11.96
C GLN A 53 -19.54 -52.38 10.96
N ARG A 54 -19.88 -51.09 10.75
CA ARG A 54 -20.92 -50.64 9.82
C ARG A 54 -20.45 -49.42 9.03
N GLY A 55 -21.07 -49.17 7.88
CA GLY A 55 -20.79 -47.98 7.06
C GLY A 55 -21.35 -46.71 7.71
N PHE A 56 -20.52 -45.66 7.75
CA PHE A 56 -20.86 -44.36 8.35
C PHE A 56 -21.07 -43.26 7.30
N ALA A 57 -22.14 -42.49 7.41
CA ALA A 57 -22.31 -41.24 6.68
C ALA A 57 -21.62 -40.10 7.45
N VAL A 58 -20.88 -39.22 6.78
CA VAL A 58 -20.06 -38.17 7.42
C VAL A 58 -20.40 -36.78 6.89
N SER A 59 -20.57 -35.82 7.80
CA SER A 59 -21.01 -34.45 7.48
C SER A 59 -19.93 -33.51 6.94
N ASP A 60 -18.65 -33.90 7.00
CA ASP A 60 -17.51 -33.03 6.68
C ASP A 60 -16.38 -33.76 5.94
N GLU A 61 -15.83 -33.14 4.89
CA GLU A 61 -14.77 -33.73 4.06
C GLU A 61 -13.46 -33.94 4.84
N SER A 62 -13.13 -33.05 5.79
CA SER A 62 -11.90 -33.18 6.59
C SER A 62 -12.02 -34.29 7.61
N LEU A 63 -13.20 -34.44 8.23
CA LEU A 63 -13.48 -35.57 9.11
C LEU A 63 -13.45 -36.90 8.33
N LEU A 64 -14.05 -36.96 7.14
CA LEU A 64 -14.00 -38.14 6.26
C LEU A 64 -12.55 -38.48 5.87
N ALA A 65 -11.71 -37.49 5.58
CA ALA A 65 -10.29 -37.72 5.28
C ALA A 65 -9.51 -38.28 6.49
N ILE A 66 -9.85 -37.88 7.72
CA ILE A 66 -9.27 -38.47 8.95
C ILE A 66 -9.74 -39.92 9.12
N LEU A 67 -11.05 -40.17 9.07
CA LEU A 67 -11.62 -41.51 9.29
C LEU A 67 -11.13 -42.54 8.26
N LYS A 68 -10.95 -42.13 6.99
CA LYS A 68 -10.34 -42.99 5.95
C LYS A 68 -8.87 -43.33 6.20
N LYS A 69 -8.08 -42.44 6.82
CA LYS A 69 -6.69 -42.77 7.24
C LYS A 69 -6.66 -43.89 8.28
N PHE A 70 -7.72 -44.02 9.09
CA PHE A 70 -7.88 -45.07 10.10
C PHE A 70 -8.68 -46.30 9.61
N SER A 71 -8.84 -46.46 8.29
CA SER A 71 -9.52 -47.61 7.66
C SER A 71 -10.98 -47.82 8.08
N ILE A 72 -11.68 -46.75 8.47
CA ILE A 72 -13.12 -46.79 8.76
C ILE A 72 -13.92 -46.63 7.47
N ASP A 73 -14.89 -47.51 7.23
CA ASP A 73 -15.79 -47.45 6.07
C ASP A 73 -16.76 -46.27 6.20
N CYS A 74 -16.53 -45.22 5.42
CA CYS A 74 -17.31 -43.99 5.48
C CYS A 74 -17.49 -43.30 4.12
N HIS A 75 -18.69 -42.76 3.93
CA HIS A 75 -19.09 -41.96 2.78
C HIS A 75 -19.51 -40.56 3.22
N LEU A 76 -19.47 -39.61 2.29
CA LEU A 76 -19.99 -38.26 2.54
C LEU A 76 -21.52 -38.31 2.50
N MET A 77 -22.18 -37.57 3.39
CA MET A 77 -23.63 -37.33 3.32
C MET A 77 -24.05 -36.63 2.01
N GLU A 78 -25.29 -36.83 1.59
CA GLU A 78 -25.85 -36.08 0.45
C GLU A 78 -26.11 -34.61 0.81
N SER A 79 -26.15 -33.72 -0.19
CA SER A 79 -26.33 -32.28 0.04
C SER A 79 -27.62 -31.93 0.77
N SER A 80 -28.69 -32.68 0.52
CA SER A 80 -29.98 -32.56 1.22
C SER A 80 -29.87 -32.88 2.72
N GLU A 81 -29.07 -33.88 3.08
CA GLU A 81 -28.81 -34.25 4.48
C GLU A 81 -27.99 -33.16 5.18
N LEU A 82 -26.96 -32.63 4.50
CA LEU A 82 -26.15 -31.51 5.01
C LEU A 82 -26.99 -30.25 5.26
N ASP A 83 -27.91 -29.92 4.35
CA ASP A 83 -28.82 -28.78 4.51
C ASP A 83 -29.76 -28.96 5.73
N THR A 84 -30.31 -30.17 5.93
CA THR A 84 -31.12 -30.46 7.12
C THR A 84 -30.30 -30.35 8.42
N ILE A 85 -29.07 -30.85 8.44
CA ILE A 85 -28.14 -30.71 9.58
C ILE A 85 -27.81 -29.25 9.88
N GLN A 86 -27.68 -28.39 8.85
CA GLN A 86 -27.49 -26.96 9.09
C GLN A 86 -28.74 -26.27 9.65
N ALA A 87 -29.93 -26.66 9.19
CA ALA A 87 -31.19 -26.11 9.67
C ALA A 87 -31.51 -26.50 11.13
N THR A 88 -31.27 -27.76 11.51
CA THR A 88 -31.53 -28.27 12.87
C THR A 88 -30.32 -28.18 13.80
N LYS A 89 -29.21 -27.57 13.34
CA LYS A 89 -27.93 -27.51 14.06
C LYS A 89 -28.03 -27.09 15.54
N PRO A 90 -28.84 -26.09 15.95
CA PRO A 90 -28.97 -25.75 17.36
C PRO A 90 -29.65 -26.86 18.19
N GLN A 91 -30.56 -27.62 17.58
CA GLN A 91 -31.23 -28.77 18.21
C GLN A 91 -30.25 -29.95 18.32
N ILE A 92 -29.53 -30.28 17.24
CA ILE A 92 -28.47 -31.31 17.24
C ILE A 92 -27.46 -31.09 18.37
N ILE A 93 -27.06 -29.84 18.64
CA ILE A 93 -26.10 -29.50 19.71
C ILE A 93 -26.70 -29.73 21.13
N VAL A 94 -27.99 -29.45 21.33
CA VAL A 94 -28.71 -29.75 22.58
C VAL A 94 -28.92 -31.26 22.73
N ASP A 95 -29.38 -31.94 21.68
CA ASP A 95 -29.61 -33.39 21.64
C ASP A 95 -28.31 -34.18 21.90
N SER A 96 -27.16 -33.61 21.52
CA SER A 96 -25.81 -34.14 21.79
C SER A 96 -25.30 -33.89 23.21
N GLY A 97 -26.03 -33.14 24.04
CA GLY A 97 -25.62 -32.76 25.39
C GLY A 97 -24.50 -31.71 25.47
N PHE A 98 -24.08 -31.10 24.35
CA PHE A 98 -23.05 -30.05 24.33
C PHE A 98 -23.55 -28.70 24.91
N ALA A 99 -24.87 -28.50 24.89
CA ALA A 99 -25.53 -27.34 25.46
C ALA A 99 -26.79 -27.76 26.21
N SER A 100 -27.09 -27.04 27.30
CA SER A 100 -28.23 -27.31 28.17
C SER A 100 -29.57 -26.88 27.57
N ASN A 101 -29.56 -25.82 26.77
CA ASN A 101 -30.74 -25.22 26.14
C ASN A 101 -30.37 -24.56 24.80
N LEU A 102 -31.37 -24.23 23.98
CA LEU A 102 -31.16 -23.55 22.70
C LEU A 102 -30.53 -22.15 22.89
N GLN A 103 -30.81 -21.46 23.99
CA GLN A 103 -30.17 -20.18 24.33
C GLN A 103 -28.70 -20.33 24.76
N ASP A 104 -28.37 -21.38 25.52
CA ASP A 104 -26.98 -21.75 25.86
C ASP A 104 -26.19 -22.11 24.60
N THR A 105 -26.83 -22.84 23.68
CA THR A 105 -26.28 -23.19 22.35
C THR A 105 -25.88 -21.95 21.56
N LEU A 106 -26.76 -20.95 21.46
CA LEU A 106 -26.46 -19.69 20.75
C LEU A 106 -25.35 -18.88 21.45
N GLY A 107 -25.27 -18.94 22.79
CA GLY A 107 -24.18 -18.37 23.57
C GLY A 107 -22.82 -19.01 23.22
N LYS A 108 -22.75 -20.34 23.31
CA LYS A 108 -21.53 -21.12 23.00
C LYS A 108 -21.11 -21.02 21.54
N LEU A 109 -22.05 -20.99 20.59
CA LEU A 109 -21.75 -20.75 19.18
C LEU A 109 -21.20 -19.34 18.94
N ARG A 110 -21.70 -18.32 19.65
CA ARG A 110 -21.13 -16.97 19.59
C ARG A 110 -19.73 -16.91 20.19
N GLU A 111 -19.50 -17.56 21.33
CA GLU A 111 -18.18 -17.67 21.96
C GLU A 111 -17.17 -18.36 21.04
N PHE A 112 -17.56 -19.50 20.44
CA PHE A 112 -16.78 -20.18 19.41
C PHE A 112 -16.47 -19.26 18.22
N ALA A 113 -17.46 -18.53 17.69
CA ALA A 113 -17.26 -17.64 16.55
C ALA A 113 -16.28 -16.49 16.88
N LEU A 114 -16.35 -15.94 18.10
CA LEU A 114 -15.40 -14.95 18.60
C LEU A 114 -13.99 -15.54 18.78
N GLY A 115 -13.89 -16.73 19.38
CA GLY A 115 -12.61 -17.43 19.58
C GLY A 115 -11.94 -17.84 18.27
N LEU A 116 -12.71 -18.34 17.29
CA LEU A 116 -12.24 -18.65 15.94
C LEU A 116 -11.77 -17.40 15.19
N SER A 117 -12.51 -16.29 15.32
CA SER A 117 -12.11 -15.01 14.74
C SER A 117 -10.83 -14.48 15.36
N SER A 118 -10.72 -14.53 16.70
CA SER A 118 -9.52 -14.17 17.45
C SER A 118 -8.32 -15.02 17.03
N SER A 119 -8.47 -16.34 16.94
CA SER A 119 -7.42 -17.26 16.53
C SER A 119 -6.87 -16.95 15.13
N LYS A 120 -7.75 -16.60 14.17
CA LYS A 120 -7.33 -16.20 12.82
C LYS A 120 -6.65 -14.83 12.80
N VAL A 121 -7.09 -13.89 13.65
CA VAL A 121 -6.40 -12.60 13.81
C VAL A 121 -5.01 -12.81 14.40
N THR A 122 -4.85 -13.64 15.44
CA THR A 122 -3.54 -13.94 16.01
C THR A 122 -2.61 -14.65 15.03
N GLU A 123 -3.12 -15.61 14.23
CA GLU A 123 -2.34 -16.28 13.18
C GLU A 123 -1.79 -15.28 12.14
N VAL A 124 -2.63 -14.34 11.68
CA VAL A 124 -2.21 -13.29 10.75
C VAL A 124 -1.25 -12.30 11.42
N SER A 125 -1.50 -11.90 12.68
CA SER A 125 -0.62 -10.98 13.40
C SER A 125 0.74 -11.57 13.77
N GLN A 126 0.86 -12.89 13.84
CA GLN A 126 2.12 -13.62 14.05
C GLN A 126 2.93 -13.81 12.76
N SER A 127 2.41 -13.42 11.58
CA SER A 127 3.13 -13.65 10.34
C SER A 127 4.35 -12.71 10.23
N PRO A 128 5.57 -13.26 10.12
CA PRO A 128 6.78 -12.46 10.32
C PRO A 128 7.07 -11.51 9.15
N ASP A 129 6.48 -11.78 7.98
CA ASP A 129 6.47 -10.87 6.84
C ASP A 129 5.80 -9.52 7.14
N LEU A 130 4.85 -9.44 8.09
CA LEU A 130 4.28 -8.17 8.55
C LEU A 130 5.28 -7.35 9.38
N HIS A 131 6.17 -8.00 10.14
CA HIS A 131 7.18 -7.30 10.94
C HIS A 131 8.23 -6.65 10.04
N ILE A 132 8.68 -7.34 8.97
CA ILE A 132 9.51 -6.74 7.91
C ILE A 132 8.84 -5.49 7.32
N ILE A 133 7.53 -5.56 7.03
CA ILE A 133 6.77 -4.45 6.45
C ILE A 133 6.74 -3.24 7.40
N GLN A 134 6.59 -3.43 8.71
CA GLN A 134 6.66 -2.32 9.66
C GLN A 134 8.08 -1.75 9.74
N ALA A 135 9.11 -2.60 9.85
CA ALA A 135 10.50 -2.17 9.97
C ALA A 135 10.94 -1.30 8.76
N ILE A 136 10.62 -1.71 7.53
CA ILE A 136 10.99 -0.92 6.33
C ILE A 136 10.16 0.37 6.19
N ASN A 137 8.90 0.39 6.62
CA ASN A 137 8.10 1.62 6.64
C ASN A 137 8.66 2.61 7.66
N SER A 138 9.04 2.14 8.85
CA SER A 138 9.71 2.95 9.88
C SER A 138 11.05 3.50 9.38
N LEU A 139 11.87 2.70 8.69
CA LEU A 139 13.12 3.15 8.07
C LEU A 139 12.86 4.26 7.03
N ASP A 140 11.90 4.06 6.12
CA ASP A 140 11.51 5.07 5.13
C ASP A 140 10.90 6.33 5.77
N GLU A 141 10.36 6.27 7.00
CA GLU A 141 9.87 7.44 7.76
C GLU A 141 11.00 8.16 8.50
N ILE A 142 11.89 7.43 9.17
CA ILE A 142 13.10 7.95 9.79
C ILE A 142 13.95 8.70 8.76
N ASP A 143 14.10 8.15 7.54
CA ASP A 143 14.80 8.84 6.46
C ASP A 143 14.17 10.20 6.11
N LYS A 144 12.84 10.35 6.16
CA LYS A 144 12.17 11.63 5.92
C LYS A 144 12.36 12.60 7.08
N ILE A 145 12.24 12.10 8.32
CA ILE A 145 12.38 12.88 9.55
C ILE A 145 13.82 13.38 9.69
N ALA A 146 14.81 12.50 9.54
CA ALA A 146 16.23 12.82 9.59
C ALA A 146 16.60 13.87 8.53
N ASN A 147 16.16 13.71 7.28
CA ASN A 147 16.39 14.73 6.24
C ASN A 147 15.74 16.08 6.59
N GLY A 148 14.51 16.09 7.12
CA GLY A 148 13.83 17.32 7.56
C GLY A 148 14.54 18.03 8.71
N LEU A 149 14.91 17.29 9.76
CA LEU A 149 15.68 17.82 10.90
C LEU A 149 17.07 18.29 10.48
N SER A 150 17.76 17.57 9.59
CA SER A 150 19.08 17.94 9.08
C SER A 150 19.04 19.22 8.26
N SER A 151 17.98 19.42 7.48
CA SER A 151 17.76 20.66 6.72
C SER A 151 17.55 21.84 7.68
N ARG A 152 16.73 21.65 8.72
CA ARG A 152 16.50 22.67 9.77
C ARG A 152 17.74 22.93 10.63
N LEU A 153 18.54 21.92 10.89
CA LEU A 153 19.81 22.01 11.61
C LEU A 153 20.82 22.89 10.84
N ARG A 154 20.93 22.66 9.52
CA ARG A 154 21.75 23.47 8.60
C ARG A 154 21.25 24.91 8.52
N GLU A 155 19.94 25.13 8.33
CA GLU A 155 19.33 26.46 8.31
C GLU A 155 19.59 27.25 9.59
N TRP A 156 19.46 26.63 10.76
CA TRP A 156 19.58 27.32 12.05
C TRP A 156 21.04 27.54 12.46
N TYR A 157 21.88 26.50 12.44
CA TYR A 157 23.30 26.66 12.79
C TYR A 157 24.06 27.47 11.72
N GLY A 158 23.60 27.46 10.47
CA GLY A 158 24.10 28.34 9.40
C GLY A 158 23.93 29.84 9.69
N LEU A 159 23.07 30.25 10.62
CA LEU A 159 23.06 31.65 11.11
C LEU A 159 24.32 31.99 11.92
N HIS A 160 24.91 31.00 12.60
CA HIS A 160 26.13 31.13 13.40
C HIS A 160 27.41 30.82 12.60
N PHE A 161 27.34 29.84 11.71
CA PHE A 161 28.48 29.41 10.89
C PHE A 161 28.03 29.07 9.45
N PRO A 162 27.72 30.08 8.60
CA PRO A 162 27.14 29.87 7.26
C PRO A 162 28.09 29.17 6.29
N GLU A 163 29.40 29.33 6.45
CA GLU A 163 30.39 28.73 5.56
C GLU A 163 30.45 27.20 5.69
N LEU A 164 30.04 26.65 6.84
CA LEU A 164 30.05 25.21 7.14
C LEU A 164 29.19 24.39 6.17
N ASP A 165 28.04 24.94 5.76
CA ASP A 165 27.06 24.25 4.91
C ASP A 165 27.63 23.90 3.51
N ASN A 166 28.53 24.75 3.00
CA ASN A 166 29.16 24.59 1.68
C ASN A 166 30.33 23.58 1.66
N ILE A 167 30.83 23.16 2.83
CA ILE A 167 32.07 22.37 2.95
C ILE A 167 31.78 20.91 3.29
N ILE A 168 30.73 20.66 4.07
CA ILE A 168 30.38 19.31 4.55
C ILE A 168 29.03 18.89 3.97
N ASP A 169 29.09 17.87 3.10
CA ASP A 169 27.92 17.21 2.53
C ASP A 169 27.32 16.20 3.52
N SER A 170 28.14 15.63 4.41
CA SER A 170 27.74 14.60 5.37
C SER A 170 26.87 15.17 6.50
N ILE A 171 25.65 14.66 6.62
CA ILE A 171 24.70 15.03 7.68
C ILE A 171 25.27 14.68 9.08
N ASN A 172 25.81 13.47 9.25
CA ASN A 172 26.40 13.02 10.51
C ASN A 172 27.55 13.91 10.97
N GLY A 173 28.50 14.18 10.06
CA GLY A 173 29.62 15.07 10.36
C GLY A 173 29.14 16.47 10.73
N TYR A 174 28.18 17.05 10.00
CA TYR A 174 27.58 18.34 10.36
C TYR A 174 26.97 18.32 11.77
N ALA A 175 26.19 17.27 12.12
CA ALA A 175 25.60 17.15 13.44
C ALA A 175 26.65 17.00 14.56
N GLN A 176 27.73 16.25 14.33
CA GLN A 176 28.86 16.15 15.28
C GLN A 176 29.56 17.50 15.50
N ILE A 177 29.74 18.31 14.44
CA ILE A 177 30.30 19.67 14.55
C ILE A 177 29.40 20.55 15.42
N VAL A 178 28.09 20.49 15.20
CA VAL A 178 27.12 21.28 15.98
C VAL A 178 27.09 20.84 17.44
N MET A 179 27.25 19.55 17.73
CA MET A 179 27.38 19.04 19.10
C MET A 179 28.57 19.66 19.85
N ALA A 180 29.68 19.96 19.16
CA ALA A 180 30.86 20.61 19.75
C ALA A 180 30.69 22.10 20.11
N GLY A 181 29.57 22.73 19.73
CA GLY A 181 29.18 24.04 20.26
C GLY A 181 29.46 25.22 19.31
N LYS A 182 30.13 26.26 19.81
CA LYS A 182 30.37 27.52 19.07
C LYS A 182 31.60 27.39 18.18
N ARG A 183 31.71 28.22 17.13
CA ARG A 183 32.89 28.29 16.25
C ARG A 183 34.24 28.42 17.00
N GLU A 184 34.22 29.07 18.16
CA GLU A 184 35.37 29.32 19.03
C GLU A 184 35.85 28.07 19.80
N SER A 185 34.95 27.10 20.06
CA SER A 185 35.30 25.83 20.72
C SER A 185 35.67 24.71 19.75
N LEU A 186 35.65 24.97 18.43
CA LEU A 186 35.98 23.98 17.40
C LEU A 186 37.51 23.83 17.24
N THR A 187 38.05 22.70 17.67
CA THR A 187 39.47 22.32 17.49
C THR A 187 39.65 21.40 16.27
N LYS A 188 40.90 21.24 15.81
CA LYS A 188 41.24 20.30 14.71
C LYS A 188 40.78 18.87 14.98
N GLN A 189 40.96 18.40 16.21
CA GLN A 189 40.56 17.07 16.68
C GLN A 189 39.06 16.81 16.48
N ILE A 190 38.20 17.79 16.72
CA ILE A 190 36.75 17.66 16.55
C ILE A 190 36.37 17.47 15.07
N PHE A 191 37.10 18.12 14.15
CA PHE A 191 36.91 17.90 12.70
C PHE A 191 37.42 16.53 12.25
N GLU A 192 38.48 16.00 12.86
CA GLU A 192 39.00 14.65 12.62
C GLU A 192 38.05 13.57 13.15
N GLU A 193 37.54 13.72 14.37
CA GLU A 193 36.53 12.84 14.99
C GLU A 193 35.20 12.82 14.21
N ALA A 194 34.83 13.94 13.58
CA ALA A 194 33.68 14.03 12.68
C ALA A 194 33.90 13.35 11.30
N GLY A 195 35.05 12.68 11.11
CA GLY A 195 35.34 11.85 9.95
C GLY A 195 35.79 12.60 8.70
N PHE A 196 36.29 13.83 8.84
CA PHE A 196 36.76 14.62 7.70
C PHE A 196 38.23 14.36 7.36
N PRO A 197 38.60 14.29 6.06
CA PRO A 197 40.00 14.18 5.67
C PRO A 197 40.77 15.45 6.04
N GLU A 198 42.06 15.32 6.31
CA GLU A 198 42.97 16.37 6.78
C GLU A 198 42.88 17.67 5.95
N SER A 199 42.75 17.56 4.63
CA SER A 199 42.57 18.70 3.71
C SER A 199 41.27 19.50 3.94
N LYS A 200 40.19 18.85 4.40
CA LYS A 200 38.96 19.53 4.84
C LYS A 200 39.12 20.08 6.26
N VAL A 201 39.83 19.40 7.16
CA VAL A 201 40.09 19.86 8.54
C VAL A 201 40.86 21.19 8.54
N GLU A 202 41.92 21.31 7.75
CA GLU A 202 42.67 22.57 7.62
C GLU A 202 41.79 23.70 7.09
N MET A 203 41.04 23.44 6.03
CA MET A 203 40.11 24.39 5.42
C MET A 203 39.04 24.86 6.43
N LEU A 204 38.45 23.94 7.20
CA LEU A 204 37.47 24.25 8.24
C LEU A 204 38.08 25.11 9.37
N SER A 205 39.31 24.81 9.80
CA SER A 205 40.00 25.62 10.83
C SER A 205 40.29 27.05 10.35
N LEU A 206 40.73 27.22 9.10
CA LEU A 206 40.94 28.53 8.48
C LEU A 206 39.63 29.33 8.38
N ILE A 207 38.56 28.65 7.96
CA ILE A 207 37.25 29.27 7.71
C ILE A 207 36.51 29.59 9.01
N SER A 208 36.65 28.79 10.07
CA SER A 208 36.13 29.12 11.41
C SER A 208 36.67 30.48 11.89
N SER A 209 37.98 30.72 11.74
CA SER A 209 38.63 31.99 12.11
C SER A 209 38.20 33.21 11.25
N LYS A 210 37.56 32.98 10.10
CA LYS A 210 37.16 34.00 9.12
C LYS A 210 35.65 34.08 8.88
N SER A 211 34.87 33.30 9.65
CA SER A 211 33.42 33.21 9.48
C SER A 211 32.74 34.55 9.72
N ARG A 212 31.69 34.82 8.93
CA ARG A 212 30.85 36.02 9.06
C ARG A 212 29.48 35.76 9.68
N GLY A 213 29.27 34.58 10.27
CA GLY A 213 28.02 34.27 10.98
C GLY A 213 27.83 35.09 12.26
N GLY A 214 26.57 35.27 12.66
CA GLY A 214 26.22 35.99 13.88
C GLY A 214 26.51 35.17 15.15
N ASP A 215 26.54 35.82 16.31
CA ASP A 215 26.75 35.11 17.57
C ASP A 215 25.45 34.40 18.02
N ILE A 216 25.59 33.17 18.49
CA ILE A 216 24.49 32.36 19.02
C ILE A 216 24.50 32.37 20.55
N SER A 217 23.33 32.63 21.15
CA SER A 217 23.15 32.53 22.60
C SER A 217 23.17 31.07 23.04
N ASP A 218 23.64 30.81 24.26
CA ASP A 218 23.79 29.43 24.77
C ASP A 218 22.45 28.68 24.86
N ILE A 219 21.35 29.42 25.11
CA ILE A 219 19.99 28.87 25.08
C ILE A 219 19.61 28.36 23.68
N ASN A 220 19.87 29.16 22.64
CA ASN A 220 19.60 28.76 21.26
C ASN A 220 20.53 27.63 20.80
N LEU A 221 21.80 27.69 21.20
CA LEU A 221 22.79 26.65 20.90
C LEU A 221 22.40 25.30 21.53
N ALA A 222 21.96 25.28 22.79
CA ALA A 222 21.50 24.06 23.45
C ALA A 222 20.30 23.42 22.73
N ILE A 223 19.36 24.22 22.22
CA ILE A 223 18.23 23.71 21.41
C ILE A 223 18.75 23.13 20.09
N VAL A 224 19.67 23.84 19.42
CA VAL A 224 20.27 23.40 18.15
C VAL A 224 21.11 22.12 18.33
N GLN A 225 21.83 21.98 19.44
CA GLN A 225 22.51 20.74 19.85
C GLN A 225 21.50 19.61 20.14
N SER A 226 20.34 19.90 20.73
CA SER A 226 19.30 18.86 20.93
C SER A 226 18.76 18.29 19.61
N ILE A 227 18.67 19.12 18.56
CA ILE A 227 18.31 18.69 17.20
C ILE A 227 19.46 17.88 16.58
N ALA A 228 20.72 18.32 16.73
CA ALA A 228 21.89 17.57 16.27
C ALA A 228 21.95 16.17 16.89
N LYS A 229 21.71 16.06 18.20
CA LYS A 229 21.62 14.77 18.89
C LYS A 229 20.53 13.88 18.29
N GLN A 230 19.31 14.40 18.10
CA GLN A 230 18.21 13.63 17.48
C GLN A 230 18.59 13.13 16.08
N VAL A 231 19.28 13.93 15.27
CA VAL A 231 19.76 13.51 13.94
C VAL A 231 20.74 12.34 14.03
N LEU A 232 21.67 12.36 15.00
CA LEU A 232 22.59 11.25 15.26
C LEU A 232 21.87 9.99 15.78
N ASP A 233 20.95 10.15 16.73
CA ASP A 233 20.12 9.06 17.27
C ASP A 233 19.28 8.41 16.14
N PHE A 234 18.72 9.20 15.21
CA PHE A 234 18.01 8.68 14.04
C PHE A 234 18.92 7.95 13.04
N HIS A 235 20.17 8.38 12.87
CA HIS A 235 21.12 7.69 11.99
C HIS A 235 21.55 6.33 12.56
N GLU A 236 21.71 6.20 13.87
CA GLU A 236 21.97 4.91 14.53
C GLU A 236 20.74 4.00 14.47
N LEU A 237 19.54 4.52 14.76
CA LEU A 237 18.29 3.76 14.65
C LEU A 237 18.02 3.28 13.22
N ARG A 238 18.33 4.10 12.21
CA ARG A 238 18.27 3.72 10.78
C ARG A 238 19.15 2.49 10.52
N LYS A 239 20.40 2.51 10.99
CA LYS A 239 21.35 1.41 10.80
C LYS A 239 20.84 0.12 11.45
N GLN A 240 20.35 0.20 12.69
CA GLN A 240 19.77 -0.95 13.41
C GLN A 240 18.55 -1.54 12.67
N LEU A 241 17.69 -0.69 12.10
CA LEU A 241 16.57 -1.15 11.27
C LEU A 241 17.02 -1.75 9.93
N GLU A 242 18.08 -1.23 9.31
CA GLU A 242 18.64 -1.76 8.06
C GLU A 242 19.24 -3.16 8.26
N GLU A 243 20.02 -3.35 9.32
CA GLU A 243 20.57 -4.66 9.74
C GLU A 243 19.46 -5.65 10.11
N HIS A 244 18.41 -5.21 10.83
CA HIS A 244 17.27 -6.06 11.17
C HIS A 244 16.45 -6.48 9.94
N VAL A 245 16.14 -5.54 9.03
CA VAL A 245 15.43 -5.86 7.76
C VAL A 245 16.26 -6.78 6.87
N GLU A 246 17.59 -6.68 6.89
CA GLU A 246 18.47 -7.60 6.18
C GLU A 246 18.38 -9.03 6.76
N ALA A 247 18.52 -9.20 8.07
CA ALA A 247 18.44 -10.50 8.71
C ALA A 247 17.07 -11.19 8.49
N GLU A 248 15.98 -10.49 8.81
CA GLU A 248 14.61 -11.01 8.67
C GLU A 248 14.30 -11.40 7.21
N MET A 249 14.70 -10.59 6.22
CA MET A 249 14.41 -10.91 4.82
C MET A 249 15.28 -12.05 4.28
N GLN A 250 16.47 -12.28 4.84
CA GLN A 250 17.26 -13.48 4.51
C GLN A 250 16.63 -14.76 5.07
N GLU A 251 15.99 -14.71 6.25
CA GLU A 251 15.27 -15.84 6.85
C GLU A 251 13.93 -16.11 6.14
N ILE A 252 13.10 -15.07 5.94
CA ILE A 252 11.69 -15.21 5.55
C ILE A 252 11.47 -15.22 4.03
N ALA A 253 12.32 -14.53 3.25
CA ALA A 253 12.20 -14.49 1.79
C ALA A 253 13.59 -14.50 1.09
N PRO A 254 14.39 -15.57 1.27
CA PRO A 254 15.74 -15.67 0.73
C PRO A 254 15.79 -15.55 -0.80
N ASN A 255 14.83 -16.11 -1.54
CA ASN A 255 14.81 -16.01 -3.00
C ASN A 255 14.49 -14.58 -3.45
N LEU A 256 13.59 -13.89 -2.75
CA LEU A 256 13.25 -12.50 -3.03
C LEU A 256 14.43 -11.57 -2.73
N SER A 257 15.11 -11.77 -1.59
CA SER A 257 16.36 -11.10 -1.23
C SER A 257 17.42 -11.24 -2.31
N ALA A 258 17.66 -12.45 -2.81
CA ALA A 258 18.65 -12.70 -3.85
C ALA A 258 18.33 -11.93 -5.16
N ILE A 259 17.05 -11.80 -5.52
CA ILE A 259 16.65 -11.21 -6.81
C ILE A 259 16.51 -9.68 -6.76
N LEU A 260 16.12 -9.11 -5.62
CA LEU A 260 15.85 -7.67 -5.50
C LEU A 260 16.84 -6.92 -4.61
N GLY A 261 17.61 -7.61 -3.77
CA GLY A 261 18.20 -7.05 -2.57
C GLY A 261 17.17 -6.85 -1.46
N THR A 262 17.62 -6.95 -0.21
CA THR A 262 16.79 -6.90 1.01
C THR A 262 15.93 -5.63 1.08
N ALA A 263 16.54 -4.44 0.98
CA ALA A 263 15.82 -3.17 1.10
C ALA A 263 14.77 -2.91 0.00
N VAL A 264 15.04 -3.27 -1.26
CA VAL A 264 14.07 -3.10 -2.36
C VAL A 264 12.99 -4.17 -2.29
N GLY A 265 13.34 -5.41 -1.92
CA GLY A 265 12.40 -6.47 -1.58
C GLY A 265 11.43 -6.03 -0.50
N ALA A 266 11.92 -5.45 0.59
CA ALA A 266 11.13 -5.00 1.74
C ALA A 266 10.15 -3.89 1.35
N ARG A 267 10.60 -2.86 0.60
CA ARG A 267 9.69 -1.80 0.13
C ARG A 267 8.59 -2.32 -0.80
N ILE A 268 8.89 -3.31 -1.64
CA ILE A 268 7.89 -3.93 -2.53
C ILE A 268 6.92 -4.81 -1.73
N LEU A 269 7.43 -5.58 -0.76
CA LEU A 269 6.63 -6.36 0.17
C LEU A 269 5.66 -5.47 0.94
N GLY A 270 6.13 -4.31 1.45
CA GLY A 270 5.29 -3.31 2.12
C GLY A 270 4.21 -2.69 1.24
N ARG A 271 4.43 -2.57 -0.08
CA ARG A 271 3.38 -2.15 -1.03
C ARG A 271 2.43 -3.28 -1.44
N ALA A 272 2.88 -4.53 -1.43
CA ALA A 272 2.02 -5.68 -1.65
C ALA A 272 1.10 -5.94 -0.43
N GLY A 273 1.65 -5.84 0.77
CA GLY A 273 0.98 -5.97 2.07
C GLY A 273 1.17 -7.32 2.77
N SER A 274 1.65 -8.34 2.07
CA SER A 274 2.15 -9.62 2.63
C SER A 274 2.86 -10.43 1.53
N LEU A 275 3.68 -11.40 1.92
CA LEU A 275 4.43 -12.26 1.00
C LEU A 275 3.49 -13.15 0.19
N LYS A 276 2.48 -13.75 0.86
CA LYS A 276 1.40 -14.52 0.20
C LYS A 276 0.66 -13.69 -0.85
N LYS A 277 0.38 -12.41 -0.55
CA LYS A 277 -0.26 -11.50 -1.51
C LYS A 277 0.69 -11.09 -2.63
N MET A 278 1.97 -10.88 -2.36
CA MET A 278 2.97 -10.63 -3.40
C MET A 278 3.10 -11.79 -4.39
N ALA A 279 3.09 -13.04 -3.91
CA ALA A 279 3.14 -14.25 -4.73
C ALA A 279 1.93 -14.37 -5.70
N SER A 280 0.75 -13.88 -5.31
CA SER A 280 -0.45 -13.90 -6.16
C SER A 280 -0.48 -12.79 -7.22
N LEU A 281 0.29 -11.71 -7.05
CA LEU A 281 0.33 -10.61 -8.02
C LEU A 281 1.01 -11.03 -9.35
N PRO A 282 0.56 -10.48 -10.49
CA PRO A 282 1.25 -10.64 -11.76
C PRO A 282 2.48 -9.72 -11.84
N ALA A 283 3.48 -10.13 -12.63
CA ALA A 283 4.72 -9.38 -12.80
C ALA A 283 4.52 -7.96 -13.35
N SER A 284 3.47 -7.73 -14.14
CA SER A 284 3.07 -6.41 -14.62
C SER A 284 2.66 -5.46 -13.49
N THR A 285 2.05 -5.96 -12.42
CA THR A 285 1.72 -5.15 -11.23
C THR A 285 2.99 -4.84 -10.44
N ILE A 286 3.82 -5.86 -10.14
CA ILE A 286 5.08 -5.66 -9.40
C ILE A 286 6.02 -4.69 -10.13
N GLN A 287 6.03 -4.70 -11.46
CA GLN A 287 6.78 -3.75 -12.27
C GLN A 287 6.47 -2.27 -11.94
N VAL A 288 5.22 -1.94 -11.57
CA VAL A 288 4.73 -0.56 -11.39
C VAL A 288 4.30 -0.21 -9.97
N LEU A 289 4.49 -1.10 -8.99
CA LEU A 289 4.26 -0.80 -7.56
C LEU A 289 5.10 0.41 -7.11
N GLY A 290 4.46 1.38 -6.45
CA GLY A 290 5.00 2.70 -6.10
C GLY A 290 4.90 3.77 -7.20
N ALA A 291 4.39 3.43 -8.39
CA ALA A 291 4.10 4.38 -9.47
C ALA A 291 2.59 4.54 -9.74
N GLU A 292 1.73 4.18 -8.80
CA GLU A 292 0.27 4.12 -8.93
C GLU A 292 -0.31 5.46 -9.41
N LYS A 293 0.15 6.59 -8.84
CA LYS A 293 -0.31 7.93 -9.25
C LYS A 293 -0.02 8.23 -10.73
N ALA A 294 1.12 7.77 -11.26
CA ALA A 294 1.46 7.92 -12.67
C ALA A 294 0.69 6.93 -13.55
N LEU A 295 0.51 5.69 -13.07
CA LEU A 295 -0.25 4.63 -13.75
C LEU A 295 -1.73 5.02 -13.90
N PHE A 296 -2.41 5.38 -12.81
CA PHE A 296 -3.81 5.79 -12.85
C PHE A 296 -4.01 7.08 -13.65
N ARG A 297 -3.02 8.00 -13.68
CA ARG A 297 -3.05 9.13 -14.61
C ARG A 297 -3.00 8.64 -16.05
N SER A 298 -2.07 7.74 -16.41
CA SER A 298 -1.99 7.19 -17.78
C SER A 298 -3.26 6.46 -18.22
N LEU A 299 -3.88 5.67 -17.33
CA LEU A 299 -5.13 4.98 -17.62
C LEU A 299 -6.31 5.95 -17.83
N LYS A 300 -6.35 7.07 -17.09
CA LYS A 300 -7.39 8.10 -17.23
C LYS A 300 -7.20 9.02 -18.45
N THR A 301 -5.98 9.24 -18.91
CA THR A 301 -5.66 10.22 -19.98
C THR A 301 -5.23 9.59 -21.31
N GLY A 302 -4.96 8.28 -21.35
CA GLY A 302 -4.36 7.61 -22.49
C GLY A 302 -2.87 7.94 -22.71
N SER A 303 -2.22 8.66 -21.78
CA SER A 303 -0.78 8.97 -21.88
C SER A 303 0.08 7.71 -21.65
N GLN A 304 1.38 7.77 -21.97
CA GLN A 304 2.27 6.62 -21.79
C GLN A 304 2.34 6.16 -20.31
N PRO A 305 2.25 4.85 -20.03
CA PRO A 305 2.33 4.31 -18.67
C PRO A 305 3.76 4.35 -18.11
N PRO A 306 3.92 4.35 -16.77
CA PRO A 306 5.24 4.29 -16.15
C PRO A 306 5.96 2.98 -16.48
N LYS A 307 7.28 3.06 -16.74
CA LYS A 307 8.12 1.88 -17.08
C LYS A 307 8.49 1.02 -15.88
N HIS A 308 8.53 1.62 -14.70
CA HIS A 308 8.96 1.03 -13.44
C HIS A 308 8.47 1.88 -12.27
N GLY A 309 8.13 1.24 -11.15
CA GLY A 309 7.90 1.90 -9.86
C GLY A 309 9.13 1.79 -8.96
N LEU A 310 8.97 1.23 -7.75
CA LEU A 310 10.04 1.00 -6.76
C LEU A 310 11.24 0.22 -7.31
N LEU A 311 11.02 -0.68 -8.28
CA LEU A 311 12.09 -1.37 -9.00
C LEU A 311 13.10 -0.43 -9.69
N PHE A 312 12.83 0.87 -9.81
CA PHE A 312 13.83 1.84 -10.24
C PHE A 312 15.02 1.95 -9.27
N GLN A 313 14.82 1.68 -7.97
CA GLN A 313 15.88 1.67 -6.96
C GLN A 313 16.82 0.46 -7.09
N HIS A 314 16.39 -0.59 -7.81
CA HIS A 314 17.20 -1.78 -8.02
C HIS A 314 18.46 -1.48 -8.84
N ALA A 315 19.65 -1.89 -8.37
CA ALA A 315 20.95 -1.55 -8.97
C ALA A 315 20.98 -1.78 -10.50
N MET A 316 20.61 -2.98 -10.97
CA MET A 316 20.55 -3.32 -12.41
C MET A 316 19.60 -2.42 -13.22
N VAL A 317 18.53 -1.88 -12.62
CA VAL A 317 17.56 -1.01 -13.32
C VAL A 317 18.02 0.44 -13.30
N HIS A 318 18.60 0.89 -12.19
CA HIS A 318 19.11 2.25 -12.03
C HIS A 318 20.30 2.51 -12.96
N ALA A 319 21.29 1.61 -12.95
CA ALA A 319 22.51 1.73 -13.75
C ALA A 319 22.26 1.68 -15.26
N ALA A 320 21.22 0.97 -15.71
CA ALA A 320 20.97 0.74 -17.12
C ALA A 320 20.58 2.02 -17.91
N PRO A 321 20.92 2.11 -19.22
CA PRO A 321 20.50 3.19 -20.10
C PRO A 321 18.97 3.35 -20.23
N ARG A 322 18.49 4.58 -20.39
CA ARG A 322 17.05 4.97 -20.38
C ARG A 322 16.15 4.17 -21.35
N TRP A 323 16.69 3.61 -22.43
CA TRP A 323 15.97 2.76 -23.39
C TRP A 323 15.91 1.28 -22.97
N GLN A 324 16.86 0.82 -22.16
CA GLN A 324 16.92 -0.54 -21.63
C GLN A 324 16.13 -0.71 -20.31
N ARG A 325 16.09 0.32 -19.44
CA ARG A 325 15.47 0.26 -18.08
C ARG A 325 14.12 -0.46 -18.03
N GLY A 326 13.20 -0.16 -18.95
CA GLY A 326 11.86 -0.77 -18.96
C GLY A 326 11.81 -2.26 -19.37
N LYS A 327 12.85 -2.75 -20.07
CA LYS A 327 13.01 -4.17 -20.43
C LYS A 327 13.61 -4.93 -19.25
N ILE A 328 14.63 -4.35 -18.60
CA ILE A 328 15.29 -4.91 -17.41
C ILE A 328 14.31 -4.95 -16.24
N ALA A 329 13.58 -3.86 -15.95
CA ALA A 329 12.57 -3.84 -14.89
C ALA A 329 11.48 -4.91 -15.08
N ARG A 330 11.11 -5.23 -16.32
CA ARG A 330 10.17 -6.34 -16.62
C ARG A 330 10.80 -7.71 -16.35
N ALA A 331 12.07 -7.90 -16.68
CA ALA A 331 12.80 -9.15 -16.40
C ALA A 331 12.94 -9.37 -14.88
N VAL A 332 13.36 -8.33 -14.15
CA VAL A 332 13.45 -8.33 -12.69
C VAL A 332 12.08 -8.62 -12.05
N ALA A 333 11.01 -7.91 -12.46
CA ALA A 333 9.66 -8.15 -11.94
C ALA A 333 9.15 -9.58 -12.19
N ALA A 334 9.42 -10.15 -13.37
CA ALA A 334 9.04 -11.51 -13.70
C ALA A 334 9.77 -12.54 -12.84
N LYS A 335 11.05 -12.31 -12.53
CA LYS A 335 11.85 -13.17 -11.66
C LYS A 335 11.48 -13.01 -10.18
N ALA A 336 11.18 -11.78 -9.72
CA ALA A 336 10.73 -11.50 -8.37
C ALA A 336 9.39 -12.17 -8.02
N VAL A 337 8.42 -12.22 -8.95
CA VAL A 337 7.17 -12.99 -8.75
C VAL A 337 7.46 -14.49 -8.58
N ILE A 338 8.41 -15.05 -9.34
CA ILE A 338 8.77 -16.45 -9.23
C ILE A 338 9.45 -16.72 -7.89
N ALA A 339 10.40 -15.87 -7.46
CA ALA A 339 11.00 -15.95 -6.13
C ALA A 339 9.94 -15.89 -5.02
N ALA A 340 9.06 -14.89 -5.01
CA ALA A 340 8.01 -14.77 -3.99
C ALA A 340 7.07 -15.99 -3.95
N ARG A 341 6.88 -16.70 -5.07
CA ARG A 341 6.14 -17.98 -5.08
C ARG A 341 6.95 -19.15 -4.54
N VAL A 342 8.25 -19.18 -4.78
CA VAL A 342 9.16 -20.19 -4.19
C VAL A 342 9.30 -19.96 -2.69
N ASP A 343 9.41 -18.71 -2.22
CA ASP A 343 9.47 -18.39 -0.78
C ASP A 343 8.16 -18.74 -0.03
N VAL A 344 7.00 -18.75 -0.72
CA VAL A 344 5.69 -19.09 -0.10
C VAL A 344 5.31 -20.56 -0.22
N TYR A 345 5.69 -21.24 -1.30
CA TYR A 345 5.20 -22.58 -1.65
C TYR A 345 6.29 -23.62 -1.96
N GLY A 346 7.55 -23.20 -2.05
CA GLY A 346 8.69 -24.05 -2.35
C GLY A 346 9.57 -24.28 -1.12
N GLU A 347 10.52 -25.20 -1.26
CA GLU A 347 11.50 -25.49 -0.22
C GLU A 347 12.89 -25.01 -0.69
N GLY A 348 13.47 -24.04 0.05
CA GLY A 348 14.86 -23.63 -0.10
C GLY A 348 15.17 -22.54 -1.13
N LEU A 349 16.47 -22.23 -1.23
CA LEU A 349 17.03 -21.14 -2.03
C LEU A 349 17.41 -21.63 -3.44
N ASN A 350 16.75 -21.07 -4.46
CA ASN A 350 16.90 -21.44 -5.86
C ASN A 350 17.83 -20.48 -6.61
N GLN A 351 19.14 -20.74 -6.51
CA GLN A 351 20.20 -19.94 -7.15
C GLN A 351 20.02 -19.79 -8.66
N THR A 352 19.39 -20.76 -9.34
CA THR A 352 19.16 -20.72 -10.80
C THR A 352 18.26 -19.57 -11.24
N LEU A 353 17.47 -18.96 -10.33
CA LEU A 353 16.64 -17.80 -10.65
C LEU A 353 17.49 -16.55 -10.93
N LEU A 354 18.57 -16.37 -10.17
CA LEU A 354 19.51 -15.25 -10.26
C LEU A 354 20.38 -15.35 -11.50
N GLU A 355 20.94 -16.53 -11.78
CA GLU A 355 21.69 -16.80 -13.03
C GLU A 355 20.84 -16.50 -14.27
N LYS A 356 19.60 -17.01 -14.30
CA LYS A 356 18.65 -16.76 -15.39
C LYS A 356 18.17 -15.30 -15.46
N LEU A 357 18.36 -14.50 -14.40
CA LEU A 357 18.13 -13.06 -14.46
C LEU A 357 19.34 -12.36 -15.08
N ASN A 358 20.56 -12.67 -14.63
CA ASN A 358 21.80 -12.07 -15.14
C ASN A 358 21.97 -12.31 -16.64
N ILE A 359 21.82 -13.57 -17.10
CA ILE A 359 21.83 -13.93 -18.53
C ILE A 359 20.80 -13.08 -19.31
N ARG A 360 19.60 -12.89 -18.74
CA ARG A 360 18.52 -12.12 -19.37
C ARG A 360 18.82 -10.63 -19.43
N VAL A 361 19.55 -10.07 -18.46
CA VAL A 361 19.99 -8.68 -18.46
C VAL A 361 21.11 -8.48 -19.48
N ASP A 362 22.07 -9.39 -19.58
CA ASP A 362 23.15 -9.36 -20.57
C ASP A 362 22.62 -9.49 -22.01
N GLU A 363 21.65 -10.37 -22.25
CA GLU A 363 20.91 -10.45 -23.51
C GLU A 363 20.28 -9.11 -23.89
N ILE A 364 19.65 -8.41 -22.93
CA ILE A 364 19.02 -7.11 -23.15
C ILE A 364 20.06 -6.03 -23.41
N GLY A 365 21.20 -6.07 -22.72
CA GLY A 365 22.34 -5.17 -22.93
C GLY A 365 22.88 -5.30 -24.35
N LYS A 366 23.29 -6.51 -24.75
CA LYS A 366 23.83 -6.82 -26.08
C LYS A 366 22.84 -6.54 -27.21
N LYS A 367 21.57 -6.93 -27.05
CA LYS A 367 20.53 -6.77 -28.10
C LYS A 367 20.04 -5.33 -28.28
N TYR A 368 20.24 -4.46 -27.29
CA TYR A 368 19.76 -3.08 -27.30
C TYR A 368 20.82 -2.08 -26.85
N GLU A 369 22.06 -2.33 -27.25
CA GLU A 369 23.22 -1.45 -27.02
C GLU A 369 22.89 -0.03 -27.50
N ASN A 370 22.52 0.11 -28.77
CA ASN A 370 22.05 1.37 -29.33
C ASN A 370 20.60 1.70 -28.91
N PRO A 371 20.27 2.99 -28.69
CA PRO A 371 18.89 3.42 -28.48
C PRO A 371 18.07 3.15 -29.73
N THR A 372 17.02 2.32 -29.61
CA THR A 372 15.99 2.21 -30.66
C THR A 372 15.49 3.60 -31.02
N GLU A 373 15.59 3.95 -32.31
CA GLU A 373 15.03 5.18 -32.84
C GLU A 373 13.58 5.30 -32.40
N LYS A 374 13.23 6.45 -31.80
CA LYS A 374 11.85 6.71 -31.43
C LYS A 374 11.08 6.94 -32.71
N ASP A 375 10.21 5.99 -33.02
CA ASP A 375 9.16 6.16 -34.01
C ASP A 375 8.35 7.42 -33.66
N MET A 376 8.59 8.53 -34.37
CA MET A 376 8.06 9.88 -34.05
C MET A 376 6.57 10.02 -34.42
N ARG A 377 5.83 8.91 -34.46
CA ARG A 377 4.40 8.91 -34.77
C ARG A 377 3.67 9.69 -33.67
N PRO A 378 2.90 10.74 -34.02
CA PRO A 378 2.07 11.42 -33.05
C PRO A 378 1.16 10.41 -32.33
N PRO A 379 0.94 10.55 -31.01
CA PRO A 379 -0.02 9.68 -30.32
C PRO A 379 -1.38 9.81 -31.03
N PRO A 380 -2.08 8.69 -31.29
CA PRO A 380 -3.39 8.74 -31.95
C PRO A 380 -4.31 9.64 -31.14
N SER A 381 -4.87 10.66 -31.79
CA SER A 381 -5.78 11.59 -31.13
C SER A 381 -7.03 10.84 -30.71
N PHE A 382 -7.20 10.65 -29.40
CA PHE A 382 -8.46 10.20 -28.83
C PHE A 382 -9.54 11.22 -29.18
N ARG A 383 -10.28 10.98 -30.27
CA ARG A 383 -11.57 11.62 -30.49
C ARG A 383 -12.43 11.29 -29.28
N ARG A 384 -12.80 12.32 -28.52
CA ARG A 384 -13.91 12.22 -27.57
C ARG A 384 -15.19 12.04 -28.39
N GLU A 385 -15.63 10.81 -28.57
CA GLU A 385 -17.03 10.55 -28.89
C GLU A 385 -17.85 10.93 -27.65
N GLY A 386 -18.69 11.95 -27.79
CA GLY A 386 -19.45 12.53 -26.66
C GLY A 386 -19.32 14.05 -26.60
N GLY A 387 -19.92 14.73 -27.58
CA GLY A 387 -19.94 16.19 -27.67
C GLY A 387 -20.86 16.66 -28.79
N PHE A 388 -22.17 16.63 -28.56
CA PHE A 388 -23.13 17.24 -29.48
C PHE A 388 -22.89 18.75 -29.51
N GLY A 389 -22.54 19.30 -30.68
CA GLY A 389 -22.60 20.74 -30.92
C GLY A 389 -21.30 21.46 -31.25
N ASP A 390 -20.47 20.94 -32.17
CA ASP A 390 -19.57 21.80 -32.94
C ASP A 390 -19.59 21.42 -34.43
N LYS A 391 -20.32 22.21 -35.23
CA LYS A 391 -20.31 22.09 -36.69
C LYS A 391 -19.06 22.78 -37.24
N PRO A 392 -18.26 22.13 -38.12
CA PRO A 392 -17.11 22.78 -38.71
C PRO A 392 -17.54 23.99 -39.55
N ARG A 393 -17.02 25.18 -39.23
CA ARG A 393 -17.21 26.38 -40.05
C ARG A 393 -16.53 26.18 -41.41
N ARG A 394 -17.36 25.81 -42.39
CA ARG A 394 -16.98 25.71 -43.80
C ARG A 394 -16.48 27.08 -44.27
N GLY A 395 -15.25 27.14 -44.79
CA GLY A 395 -14.68 28.38 -45.31
C GLY A 395 -15.51 28.92 -46.47
N GLY A 396 -15.96 30.18 -46.36
CA GLY A 396 -16.64 30.91 -47.42
C GLY A 396 -15.66 31.87 -48.09
N ASP A 397 -15.15 31.49 -49.26
CA ASP A 397 -14.41 32.39 -50.17
C ASP A 397 -15.35 33.49 -50.67
N ARG A 398 -14.93 34.77 -50.58
CA ARG A 398 -15.42 35.85 -51.46
C ARG A 398 -14.45 37.03 -51.52
N ARG A 399 -14.16 37.41 -52.76
CA ARG A 399 -13.10 38.32 -53.22
C ARG A 399 -13.48 39.81 -53.09
N ARG A 400 -12.41 40.62 -53.06
CA ARG A 400 -12.26 42.05 -53.43
C ARG A 400 -13.45 42.82 -54.06
N GLY A 401 -13.52 44.09 -53.65
CA GLY A 401 -14.02 45.24 -54.43
C GLY A 401 -15.40 45.74 -53.99
N ASP A 402 -15.77 47.01 -54.14
CA ASP A 402 -15.00 48.24 -54.43
C ASP A 402 -15.90 49.43 -54.05
N ARG A 403 -15.35 50.59 -53.65
CA ARG A 403 -16.06 51.90 -53.45
C ARG A 403 -17.19 51.92 -52.38
N ARG A 404 -17.74 53.05 -51.93
CA ARG A 404 -17.34 54.48 -51.77
C ARG A 404 -18.40 55.12 -50.86
N GLU A 405 -18.05 56.25 -50.22
CA GLU A 405 -18.99 57.28 -49.70
C GLU A 405 -20.00 56.82 -48.60
N GLY A 406 -20.39 57.63 -47.62
CA GLY A 406 -19.92 58.95 -47.24
C GLY A 406 -20.80 59.54 -46.11
N GLY A 407 -20.21 60.34 -45.22
CA GLY A 407 -20.92 61.15 -44.21
C GLY A 407 -21.56 60.38 -43.02
N ASP A 408 -21.98 61.05 -41.94
CA ASP A 408 -21.59 62.37 -41.46
C ASP A 408 -21.92 62.52 -39.95
N ARG A 409 -21.20 63.43 -39.26
CA ARG A 409 -21.58 64.15 -38.02
C ARG A 409 -21.85 63.45 -36.65
N ARG A 410 -21.07 63.96 -35.67
CA ARG A 410 -21.49 64.53 -34.35
C ARG A 410 -21.81 63.54 -33.19
N ARG A 411 -21.55 63.86 -31.91
CA ARG A 411 -20.81 64.97 -31.26
C ARG A 411 -20.46 64.62 -29.81
N GLY A 412 -19.36 65.18 -29.29
CA GLY A 412 -19.16 65.51 -27.86
C GLY A 412 -18.65 64.38 -26.95
N ASP A 413 -17.95 64.68 -25.86
CA ASP A 413 -17.32 65.96 -25.46
C ASP A 413 -16.30 65.71 -24.33
N ARG A 414 -15.11 66.37 -24.35
CA ARG A 414 -14.21 66.64 -23.17
C ARG A 414 -13.65 65.39 -22.41
N ARG A 415 -12.55 65.37 -21.63
CA ARG A 415 -11.44 66.28 -21.18
C ARG A 415 -10.39 65.40 -20.43
N GLU A 416 -9.14 65.78 -20.12
CA GLU A 416 -8.15 66.76 -20.60
C GLU A 416 -6.75 66.33 -20.06
N GLY A 417 -5.65 66.44 -20.83
CA GLY A 417 -4.26 66.26 -20.34
C GLY A 417 -3.65 64.83 -20.40
N GLY A 418 -2.35 64.66 -20.65
CA GLY A 418 -1.34 65.68 -20.99
C GLY A 418 0.05 65.09 -21.35
N ASP A 419 0.58 65.58 -22.47
CA ASP A 419 1.99 65.75 -22.86
C ASP A 419 3.06 64.62 -22.85
N ARG A 420 3.52 64.33 -24.08
CA ARG A 420 4.93 64.41 -24.59
C ARG A 420 6.02 63.62 -23.83
N ARG A 421 6.85 62.82 -24.52
CA ARG A 421 7.74 63.27 -25.61
C ARG A 421 8.07 62.19 -26.64
N ARG A 422 8.30 62.63 -27.89
CA ARG A 422 8.96 61.85 -28.96
C ARG A 422 10.48 61.74 -28.71
N GLY A 423 11.07 60.70 -29.30
CA GLY A 423 12.52 60.56 -29.44
C GLY A 423 12.85 59.48 -30.48
N ASP A 424 12.72 59.81 -31.78
CA ASP A 424 13.12 58.91 -32.86
C ASP A 424 14.64 58.70 -32.89
N ARG A 425 15.07 57.45 -33.09
CA ARG A 425 16.14 57.11 -34.04
C ARG A 425 16.11 55.63 -34.41
N ARG A 426 16.23 55.37 -35.72
CA ARG A 426 16.44 54.05 -36.33
C ARG A 426 17.95 53.80 -36.46
N GLU A 427 18.39 52.55 -36.44
CA GLU A 427 19.15 51.93 -37.55
C GLU A 427 19.56 50.46 -37.29
N GLY A 428 19.27 49.60 -38.28
CA GLY A 428 20.24 48.70 -38.95
C GLY A 428 20.96 47.56 -38.22
N GLY A 429 20.66 46.32 -38.63
CA GLY A 429 21.57 45.16 -38.60
C GLY A 429 21.67 44.40 -37.27
N ASP A 430 22.04 43.11 -37.23
CA ASP A 430 22.11 42.11 -38.31
C ASP A 430 21.98 40.69 -37.71
N ARG A 431 21.75 39.65 -38.52
CA ARG A 431 21.60 38.26 -38.01
C ARG A 431 22.91 37.64 -37.55
N ARG A 432 22.88 36.86 -36.45
CA ARG A 432 23.62 35.57 -36.34
C ARG A 432 23.12 34.69 -35.18
N GLU A 433 23.37 33.39 -35.33
CA GLU A 433 22.94 32.30 -34.45
C GLU A 433 23.92 32.10 -33.27
N GLY A 434 23.48 31.43 -32.19
CA GLY A 434 24.44 30.86 -31.23
C GLY A 434 23.95 30.59 -29.80
N GLY A 435 23.58 29.33 -29.53
CA GLY A 435 23.82 28.63 -28.26
C GLY A 435 23.40 29.27 -26.93
N TYR A 436 22.24 28.87 -26.41
CA TYR A 436 21.96 28.99 -24.97
C TYR A 436 22.69 27.89 -24.19
N ARG A 437 23.70 28.29 -23.41
CA ARG A 437 24.26 27.49 -22.32
C ARG A 437 23.40 27.64 -21.08
N ASP A 438 23.22 26.53 -20.34
CA ASP A 438 22.65 26.55 -19.00
C ASP A 438 23.46 27.43 -18.03
N ASN A 439 22.77 28.17 -17.17
CA ASN A 439 23.27 28.48 -15.83
C ASN A 439 22.06 28.77 -14.90
N PRO A 440 21.90 28.06 -13.77
CA PRO A 440 20.75 28.27 -12.89
C PRO A 440 20.99 29.46 -11.94
N ARG A 441 19.96 30.29 -11.73
CA ARG A 441 19.93 31.24 -10.61
C ARG A 441 18.60 31.20 -9.84
N ARG A 442 18.75 31.34 -8.52
CA ARG A 442 17.74 31.27 -7.47
C ARG A 442 16.84 32.52 -7.42
N GLU A 443 15.60 32.25 -6.98
CA GLU A 443 14.80 33.04 -6.01
C GLU A 443 14.11 34.36 -6.40
N GLY A 444 13.03 34.64 -5.64
CA GLY A 444 11.98 35.62 -5.94
C GLY A 444 10.73 34.94 -6.54
N GLY A 445 9.70 34.54 -5.81
CA GLY A 445 9.36 34.88 -4.42
C GLY A 445 8.32 36.00 -4.38
N ASP A 446 7.04 35.67 -4.62
CA ASP A 446 5.95 36.57 -4.22
C ASP A 446 4.64 35.83 -3.93
N ARG A 447 3.84 36.38 -3.01
CA ARG A 447 2.60 35.79 -2.48
C ARG A 447 1.39 36.24 -3.29
N ARG A 448 0.35 35.41 -3.35
CA ARG A 448 -1.02 35.84 -2.99
C ARG A 448 -1.94 34.68 -2.66
N GLU A 449 -2.78 34.91 -1.65
CA GLU A 449 -3.65 33.93 -1.01
C GLU A 449 -5.03 33.88 -1.66
N GLY A 450 -5.74 32.77 -1.43
CA GLY A 450 -7.15 32.59 -1.78
C GLY A 450 -7.74 31.48 -0.92
N GLY A 451 -8.05 31.80 0.33
CA GLY A 451 -8.48 30.81 1.33
C GLY A 451 -9.99 30.52 1.29
N TYR A 452 -10.36 29.34 1.78
CA TYR A 452 -11.69 29.07 2.30
C TYR A 452 -11.60 28.83 3.82
N ARG A 453 -12.53 29.42 4.55
CA ARG A 453 -12.62 29.37 6.01
C ARG A 453 -13.36 28.12 6.44
N ASP A 454 -12.90 27.50 7.52
CA ASP A 454 -13.77 26.82 8.47
C ASP A 454 -13.47 27.33 9.88
N ASN A 455 -14.53 27.55 10.67
CA ASN A 455 -14.49 28.41 11.84
C ASN A 455 -14.94 27.63 13.10
N PRO A 456 -14.03 27.26 14.01
CA PRO A 456 -14.39 26.57 15.24
C PRO A 456 -14.85 27.56 16.33
N ARG A 457 -16.08 27.42 16.83
CA ARG A 457 -16.53 28.14 18.03
C ARG A 457 -16.06 27.42 19.30
N ARG A 458 -15.17 28.08 20.05
CA ARG A 458 -15.09 28.00 21.53
C ARG A 458 -16.31 28.73 22.16
N GLU A 459 -16.61 28.71 23.45
CA GLU A 459 -15.94 28.31 24.73
C GLU A 459 -17.02 27.64 25.63
N GLY A 460 -16.73 26.73 26.58
CA GLY A 460 -16.35 27.02 27.98
C GLY A 460 -17.59 27.21 28.91
N GLY A 461 -17.73 26.61 30.10
CA GLY A 461 -16.93 25.63 30.86
C GLY A 461 -17.59 25.26 32.21
N ASP A 462 -16.85 24.55 33.08
CA ASP A 462 -17.00 24.40 34.55
C ASP A 462 -18.21 23.67 35.23
N ARG A 463 -17.82 22.61 36.00
CA ARG A 463 -18.26 22.20 37.37
C ARG A 463 -19.49 21.29 37.66
N ARG A 464 -19.12 20.11 38.20
CA ARG A 464 -19.51 19.49 39.51
C ARG A 464 -20.89 18.82 39.76
N GLU A 465 -20.76 17.58 40.27
CA GLU A 465 -21.40 16.96 41.46
C GLU A 465 -22.93 16.73 41.56
N GLY A 466 -23.31 15.46 41.82
CA GLY A 466 -24.62 15.03 42.37
C GLY A 466 -25.81 15.02 41.38
N GLY A 467 -26.86 14.22 41.56
CA GLY A 467 -27.12 13.17 42.55
C GLY A 467 -28.63 12.90 42.71
N TYR A 468 -29.05 11.63 42.59
CA TYR A 468 -30.33 11.05 43.05
C TYR A 468 -31.70 11.44 42.42
N ARG A 469 -32.43 10.35 42.08
CA ARG A 469 -33.86 10.02 42.37
C ARG A 469 -35.02 10.28 41.38
N ASP A 470 -35.72 9.18 41.16
CA ASP A 470 -37.18 8.93 41.19
C ASP A 470 -38.14 9.36 40.04
N ASN A 471 -38.53 8.31 39.29
CA ASN A 471 -39.87 7.87 38.83
C ASN A 471 -41.10 8.46 39.59
N PRO A 472 -42.40 8.38 39.14
CA PRO A 472 -42.96 7.37 38.20
C PRO A 472 -44.18 7.73 37.28
N ARG A 473 -44.64 6.72 36.51
CA ARG A 473 -46.04 6.40 36.09
C ARG A 473 -46.87 7.38 35.24
N ARG A 474 -47.43 6.86 34.13
CA ARG A 474 -48.86 6.47 34.08
C ARG A 474 -49.22 5.49 32.96
N GLU A 475 -50.33 4.78 33.16
CA GLU A 475 -50.86 3.70 32.31
C GLU A 475 -51.83 4.19 31.21
N GLY A 476 -52.23 3.27 30.32
CA GLY A 476 -53.42 3.43 29.46
C GLY A 476 -53.19 2.93 28.03
N GLY A 477 -53.64 1.72 27.73
CA GLY A 477 -53.72 1.23 26.34
C GLY A 477 -55.16 1.15 25.86
N ASP A 478 -55.38 0.80 24.59
CA ASP A 478 -56.51 -0.06 24.23
C ASP A 478 -56.32 -0.81 22.91
N ARG A 479 -57.20 -1.78 22.66
CA ARG A 479 -57.15 -2.84 21.64
C ARG A 479 -57.71 -2.41 20.27
N ARG A 480 -57.28 -3.08 19.18
CA ARG A 480 -58.09 -4.08 18.43
C ARG A 480 -57.45 -4.61 17.13
N GLU A 481 -57.34 -5.94 17.07
CA GLU A 481 -57.77 -6.89 16.00
C GLU A 481 -57.73 -6.51 14.50
N GLY A 482 -57.26 -7.46 13.65
CA GLY A 482 -57.48 -7.36 12.19
C GLY A 482 -56.85 -8.41 11.25
N GLY A 483 -57.29 -9.68 11.30
CA GLY A 483 -57.52 -10.51 10.09
C GLY A 483 -56.34 -11.16 9.30
N TYR A 484 -56.36 -12.50 9.24
CA TYR A 484 -55.63 -13.34 8.25
C TYR A 484 -56.33 -13.38 6.87
N ARG A 485 -55.58 -13.60 5.76
CA ARG A 485 -55.78 -14.73 4.80
C ARG A 485 -54.86 -14.74 3.56
N ASP A 486 -54.07 -15.82 3.47
CA ASP A 486 -53.85 -16.74 2.33
C ASP A 486 -53.96 -16.33 0.83
N ASN A 487 -52.81 -16.48 0.12
CA ASN A 487 -52.58 -17.28 -1.13
C ASN A 487 -53.36 -16.95 -2.45
N PRO A 488 -52.99 -17.51 -3.64
CA PRO A 488 -51.79 -18.28 -4.02
C PRO A 488 -51.09 -17.89 -5.35
N ARG A 489 -49.96 -18.56 -5.60
CA ARG A 489 -49.29 -18.92 -6.88
C ARG A 489 -49.85 -18.39 -8.22
N ARG A 490 -48.94 -18.00 -9.12
CA ARG A 490 -48.94 -18.46 -10.52
C ARG A 490 -47.53 -18.67 -11.07
N GLU A 491 -47.36 -19.80 -11.75
CA GLU A 491 -46.24 -20.09 -12.64
C GLU A 491 -46.47 -19.39 -13.99
N ASP A 492 -45.41 -19.14 -14.75
CA ASP A 492 -45.53 -19.16 -16.21
C ASP A 492 -44.27 -19.73 -16.85
N GLN A 493 -44.42 -20.92 -17.43
CA GLN A 493 -43.46 -21.49 -18.36
C GLN A 493 -43.87 -21.04 -19.78
N ASN A 494 -42.95 -20.52 -20.60
CA ASN A 494 -42.76 -21.20 -21.88
C ASN A 494 -41.44 -20.94 -22.63
N SER A 495 -40.94 -22.05 -23.17
CA SER A 495 -40.10 -22.16 -24.37
C SER A 495 -40.75 -21.46 -25.59
N ASN A 496 -40.08 -21.12 -26.70
CA ASN A 496 -39.54 -22.09 -27.66
C ASN A 496 -38.91 -21.43 -28.94
N LYS A 497 -37.97 -22.15 -29.58
CA LYS A 497 -37.73 -22.22 -31.05
C LYS A 497 -37.45 -20.94 -31.90
N LYS A 498 -36.18 -20.75 -32.31
CA LYS A 498 -35.59 -21.16 -33.63
C LYS A 498 -34.10 -20.68 -33.67
N ARG A 499 -33.05 -21.50 -33.85
CA ARG A 499 -32.66 -22.54 -34.83
C ARG A 499 -32.03 -21.96 -36.13
N LYS A 500 -30.82 -22.47 -36.47
CA LYS A 500 -30.05 -22.39 -37.75
C LYS A 500 -29.28 -21.08 -38.07
N LYS A 501 -28.15 -21.09 -38.81
CA LYS A 501 -27.10 -22.12 -39.15
C LYS A 501 -25.98 -21.40 -39.95
N PHE A 502 -24.80 -22.04 -40.09
CA PHE A 502 -23.62 -21.63 -40.91
C PHE A 502 -22.78 -20.45 -40.35
N GLY A 503 -21.44 -20.45 -40.40
CA GLY A 503 -20.48 -21.54 -40.64
C GLY A 503 -19.43 -21.26 -41.74
N ARG A 504 -18.14 -21.39 -41.36
CA ARG A 504 -16.91 -21.24 -42.20
C ARG A 504 -16.66 -19.78 -42.66
N ARG A 505 -15.43 -19.33 -42.85
CA ARG A 505 -14.12 -20.04 -42.89
C ARG A 505 -13.20 -19.63 -41.74
#